data_AF-A0A7J9PJZ8-F1
#
_entry.id   AF-A0A7J9PJZ8-F1
#
_cell.length_a   1.000
_cell.length_b   1.000
_cell.length_c   1.000
_cell.angle_alpha   90.00
_cell.angle_beta   90.00
_cell.angle_gamma   90.00
#
_symmetry.space_group_name_H-M   'P 1'
#
loop_
_entity.id
_entity.type
_entity.pdbx_description
1 polymer ?
#
loop_
_entity_poly.entity_id
_entity_poly.type
_entity_poly.pdbx_seq_one_letter_code
_entity_poly.pdbx_strand_id
1 'polypeptide(L)'
;MIVTTSDRIEGKEIESYTGFVMGSLAAKAGTKDQMEAKKKALYGLFRKGNEDGADAIISVKLDSVSYKSEETGEEMVEYTYYGTAVKLKN
;
A
#
# COMPACT_ATOMS: atom_id res chain seq x y z
N MET A 1 -3.27 -9.43 10.47
CA MET A 1 -2.09 -9.13 9.63
C MET A 1 -1.35 -7.93 10.20
N ILE A 2 -0.05 -8.04 10.41
CA ILE A 2 0.81 -6.94 10.88
C ILE A 2 1.26 -6.12 9.67
N VAL A 3 1.28 -4.80 9.76
CA VAL A 3 1.84 -3.95 8.71
C VAL A 3 2.80 -2.93 9.30
N THR A 4 3.97 -2.82 8.69
CA THR A 4 5.05 -1.98 9.21
C THR A 4 5.89 -1.38 8.09
N THR A 5 6.44 -0.19 8.35
CA THR A 5 7.43 0.46 7.49
C THR A 5 8.84 -0.11 7.72
N SER A 6 9.04 -0.87 8.80
CA SER A 6 10.28 -1.60 9.10
C SER A 6 10.46 -2.83 8.20
N ASP A 7 11.70 -3.26 7.99
CA ASP A 7 12.04 -4.49 7.28
C ASP A 7 11.83 -5.77 8.11
N ARG A 8 11.51 -5.62 9.40
CA ARG A 8 11.33 -6.71 10.36
C ARG A 8 10.25 -6.41 11.38
N ILE A 9 9.79 -7.47 12.06
CA ILE A 9 8.86 -7.40 13.18
C ILE A 9 9.58 -7.98 14.40
N GLU A 10 9.74 -7.19 15.47
CA GLU A 10 10.44 -7.64 16.66
C GLU A 10 9.75 -8.85 17.29
N GLY A 11 10.54 -9.85 17.70
CA GLY A 11 10.04 -11.10 18.27
C GLY A 11 9.35 -12.03 17.27
N LYS A 12 9.43 -11.77 15.97
CA LYS A 12 8.89 -12.63 14.91
C LYS A 12 9.96 -12.94 13.87
N GLU A 13 10.03 -14.20 13.43
CA GLU A 13 10.85 -14.61 12.29
C GLU A 13 10.00 -14.71 11.02
N ILE A 14 10.54 -14.23 9.91
CA ILE A 14 9.96 -14.41 8.58
C ILE A 14 10.25 -15.85 8.14
N GLU A 15 9.20 -16.59 7.80
CA GLU A 15 9.30 -17.94 7.23
C GLU A 15 9.55 -17.88 5.73
N SER A 16 8.75 -17.08 5.02
CA SER A 16 8.87 -16.91 3.58
C SER A 16 8.34 -15.57 3.10
N TYR A 17 8.81 -15.13 1.93
CA TYR A 17 8.34 -13.93 1.25
C TYR A 17 7.33 -14.34 0.19
N THR A 18 6.08 -13.88 0.31
CA THR A 18 5.02 -14.21 -0.65
C THR A 18 5.07 -13.33 -1.89
N GLY A 19 5.65 -12.12 -1.77
CA GLY A 19 5.97 -11.26 -2.90
C GLY A 19 5.69 -9.79 -2.63
N PHE A 20 5.84 -8.99 -3.67
CA PHE A 20 5.54 -7.57 -3.64
C PHE A 20 4.03 -7.33 -3.75
N VAL A 21 3.49 -6.48 -2.89
CA VAL A 21 2.07 -6.11 -2.88
C VAL A 21 1.92 -4.60 -2.94
N MET A 22 0.86 -4.15 -3.60
CA MET A 22 0.56 -2.74 -3.77
C MET A 22 -0.95 -2.46 -3.70
N GLY A 23 -1.29 -1.22 -3.36
CA GLY A 23 -2.60 -0.65 -3.58
C GLY A 23 -2.47 0.82 -3.94
N SER A 24 -3.19 1.26 -4.97
CA SER A 24 -3.19 2.65 -5.41
C SER A 24 -4.59 3.22 -5.57
N LEU A 25 -4.71 4.54 -5.42
CA LEU A 25 -5.90 5.27 -5.81
C LEU A 25 -5.56 6.73 -6.12
N ALA A 26 -6.10 7.24 -7.23
CA ALA A 26 -6.01 8.64 -7.61
C ALA A 26 -7.16 9.48 -7.04
N ALA A 27 -6.86 10.75 -6.75
CA ALA A 27 -7.85 11.77 -6.40
C ALA A 27 -7.47 13.11 -7.01
N LYS A 28 -8.46 13.99 -7.13
CA LYS A 28 -8.24 15.37 -7.56
C LYS A 28 -7.32 16.10 -6.60
N ALA A 29 -6.31 16.75 -7.13
CA ALA A 29 -5.33 17.51 -6.37
C ALA A 29 -6.01 18.67 -5.62
N GLY A 30 -5.53 18.97 -4.42
CA GLY A 30 -6.05 20.06 -3.58
C GLY A 30 -7.42 19.81 -2.93
N THR A 31 -8.08 18.67 -3.16
CA THR A 31 -9.37 18.37 -2.52
C THR A 31 -9.22 17.52 -1.26
N LYS A 32 -10.29 17.51 -0.45
CA LYS A 32 -10.43 16.64 0.73
C LYS A 32 -10.39 15.14 0.39
N ASP A 33 -10.65 14.78 -0.86
CA ASP A 33 -10.75 13.39 -1.30
C ASP A 33 -9.39 12.69 -1.33
N GLN A 34 -8.28 13.44 -1.35
CA GLN A 34 -6.92 12.90 -1.26
C GLN A 34 -6.70 12.08 0.03
N MET A 35 -7.30 12.49 1.15
CA MET A 35 -7.19 11.73 2.40
C MET A 35 -7.90 10.37 2.27
N GLU A 36 -9.06 10.35 1.63
CA GLU A 36 -9.80 9.12 1.39
C GLU A 36 -9.08 8.24 0.37
N ALA A 37 -8.44 8.83 -0.64
CA ALA A 37 -7.62 8.11 -1.60
C ALA A 37 -6.44 7.39 -0.94
N LYS A 38 -5.71 8.06 -0.06
CA LYS A 38 -4.64 7.42 0.74
C LYS A 38 -5.16 6.24 1.55
N LYS A 39 -6.29 6.39 2.24
CA LYS A 39 -6.89 5.31 3.04
C LYS A 39 -7.27 4.12 2.17
N LYS A 40 -7.93 4.36 1.04
CA LYS A 40 -8.34 3.30 0.10
C LYS A 40 -7.15 2.63 -0.59
N ALA A 41 -6.11 3.38 -0.94
CA ALA A 41 -4.86 2.81 -1.45
C ALA A 41 -4.22 1.87 -0.42
N LEU A 42 -4.15 2.30 0.84
CA LEU A 42 -3.68 1.47 1.95
C LEU A 42 -4.56 0.22 2.14
N TYR A 43 -5.89 0.35 2.06
CA TYR A 43 -6.79 -0.82 2.10
C TYR A 43 -6.60 -1.75 0.90
N GLY A 44 -6.25 -1.23 -0.28
CA GLY A 44 -5.86 -2.03 -1.43
C GLY A 44 -4.64 -2.91 -1.13
N LEU A 45 -3.61 -2.33 -0.50
CA LEU A 45 -2.42 -3.06 -0.04
C LEU A 45 -2.80 -4.19 0.93
N PHE A 46 -3.60 -3.88 1.96
CA PHE A 46 -4.05 -4.88 2.93
C PHE A 46 -4.88 -5.99 2.29
N ARG A 47 -5.81 -5.64 1.40
CA ARG A 47 -6.65 -6.61 0.70
C ARG A 47 -5.79 -7.57 -0.11
N LYS A 48 -4.82 -7.04 -0.86
CA LYS A 48 -3.90 -7.85 -1.67
C LYS A 48 -3.05 -8.77 -0.79
N GLY A 49 -2.48 -8.26 0.31
CA GLY A 49 -1.73 -9.09 1.26
C GLY A 49 -2.57 -10.24 1.86
N ASN A 50 -3.83 -9.98 2.21
CA ASN A 50 -4.75 -11.02 2.70
C ASN A 50 -5.10 -12.05 1.61
N GLU A 51 -5.39 -11.60 0.39
CA GLU A 51 -5.69 -12.47 -0.76
C GLU A 51 -4.51 -13.40 -1.07
N ASP A 52 -3.28 -12.90 -0.91
CA ASP A 52 -2.04 -13.66 -1.08
C ASP A 52 -1.69 -14.50 0.17
N GLY A 53 -2.55 -14.50 1.19
CA GLY A 53 -2.41 -15.28 2.41
C GLY A 53 -1.30 -14.80 3.33
N ALA A 54 -0.85 -13.55 3.25
CA ALA A 54 0.24 -13.03 4.07
C ALA A 54 -0.16 -12.87 5.54
N ASP A 55 0.78 -13.11 6.45
CA ASP A 55 0.60 -12.83 7.88
C ASP A 55 1.02 -11.39 8.22
N ALA A 56 1.95 -10.84 7.43
CA ALA A 56 2.40 -9.45 7.54
C ALA A 56 2.80 -8.82 6.20
N ILE A 57 2.84 -7.49 6.17
CA ILE A 57 3.45 -6.69 5.10
C ILE A 57 4.51 -5.78 5.72
N ILE A 58 5.75 -5.97 5.31
CA ILE A 58 6.92 -5.23 5.79
C ILE A 58 7.42 -4.22 4.76
N SER A 59 8.32 -3.33 5.18
CA SER A 59 8.96 -2.32 4.34
C SER A 59 7.95 -1.45 3.58
N VAL A 60 6.81 -1.16 4.20
CA VAL A 60 5.75 -0.38 3.55
C VAL A 60 6.21 1.05 3.32
N LYS A 61 6.01 1.52 2.09
CA LYS A 61 6.25 2.90 1.65
C LYS A 61 5.00 3.46 1.00
N LEU A 62 4.88 4.78 1.04
CA LEU A 62 3.92 5.55 0.27
C LEU A 62 4.70 6.34 -0.77
N ASP A 63 4.29 6.22 -2.03
CA ASP A 63 4.70 7.13 -3.10
C ASP A 63 3.49 7.87 -3.66
N SER A 64 3.73 9.03 -4.27
CA SER A 64 2.69 9.82 -4.89
C SER A 64 3.15 10.50 -6.16
N VAL A 65 2.35 10.40 -7.22
CA VAL A 65 2.62 11.01 -8.52
C VAL A 65 1.50 11.99 -8.86
N SER A 66 1.87 13.23 -9.15
CA SER A 66 0.94 14.25 -9.65
C SER A 66 0.95 14.27 -11.17
N TYR A 67 -0.22 14.32 -11.79
CA TYR A 67 -0.38 14.37 -13.25
C TYR A 67 -1.65 15.13 -13.62
N LYS A 68 -1.74 15.55 -14.88
CA LYS A 68 -2.97 16.13 -15.43
C LYS A 68 -3.76 15.02 -16.13
N SER A 69 -5.00 14.80 -15.72
CA SER A 69 -5.88 13.81 -16.36
C SER A 69 -6.14 14.20 -17.82
N GLU A 70 -5.87 13.29 -18.75
CA GLU A 70 -6.17 13.52 -20.17
C GLU A 70 -7.68 13.55 -20.45
N GLU A 71 -8.46 12.83 -19.65
CA GLU A 71 -9.91 12.73 -19.81
C GLU A 71 -10.64 13.98 -19.30
N THR A 72 -10.26 14.47 -18.11
CA THR A 72 -10.98 15.56 -17.43
C THR A 72 -10.23 16.90 -17.46
N GLY A 73 -8.94 16.89 -17.81
CA GLY A 73 -8.06 18.06 -17.73
C GLY A 73 -7.73 18.49 -16.30
N GLU A 74 -8.20 17.77 -15.28
CA GLU A 74 -7.98 18.10 -13.87
C GLU A 74 -6.60 17.66 -13.41
N GLU A 75 -6.03 18.40 -12.45
CA GLU A 75 -4.84 17.95 -11.73
C GLU A 75 -5.21 16.84 -10.76
N MET A 76 -4.51 15.72 -10.86
CA MET A 76 -4.70 14.51 -10.08
C MET A 76 -3.43 14.17 -9.31
N VAL A 77 -3.59 13.48 -8.20
CA VAL A 77 -2.49 12.83 -7.46
C VAL A 77 -2.87 11.37 -7.25
N GLU A 78 -2.04 10.45 -7.74
CA GLU A 78 -2.15 9.03 -7.41
C GLU A 78 -1.28 8.70 -6.21
N TYR A 79 -1.87 8.05 -5.20
CA TYR A 79 -1.17 7.54 -4.03
C TYR A 79 -1.01 6.04 -4.15
N THR A 80 0.22 5.55 -4.01
CA THR A 80 0.53 4.11 -4.06
C THR A 80 1.22 3.70 -2.77
N TYR A 81 0.56 2.83 -2.01
CA TYR A 81 1.22 2.09 -0.95
C TYR A 81 1.77 0.79 -1.52
N TYR A 82 3.00 0.45 -1.13
CA TYR A 82 3.61 -0.80 -1.53
C TYR A 82 4.54 -1.35 -0.46
N GLY A 83 4.73 -2.66 -0.45
CA GLY A 83 5.58 -3.37 0.51
C GLY A 83 5.78 -4.82 0.12
N THR A 84 6.38 -5.59 1.03
CA THR A 84 6.61 -7.03 0.82
C THR A 84 5.73 -7.83 1.76
N ALA A 85 4.88 -8.66 1.19
CA ALA A 85 4.05 -9.60 1.92
C ALA A 85 4.87 -10.82 2.35
N VAL A 86 4.66 -11.27 3.59
CA VAL A 86 5.45 -12.34 4.22
C VAL A 86 4.59 -13.28 5.05
N LYS A 87 5.05 -14.53 5.17
CA LYS A 87 4.60 -15.51 6.17
C LYS A 87 5.52 -15.46 7.38
N LEU A 88 4.95 -15.57 8.57
CA LEU A 88 5.71 -15.60 9.82
C LEU A 88 5.79 -17.03 10.34
N LYS A 89 6.93 -17.41 10.92
CA LYS A 89 6.99 -18.66 11.69
C LYS A 89 6.04 -18.55 12.88
N ASN A 90 5.29 -19.63 13.13
CA ASN A 90 4.47 -19.77 14.33
C ASN A 90 5.31 -19.80 15.59
#